data_AF-V9DFJ9-F1
#
_entry.id   AF-V9DFJ9-F1
#
_cell.length_a   1.000
_cell.length_b   1.000
_cell.length_c   1.000
_cell.angle_alpha   90.00
_cell.angle_beta   90.00
_cell.angle_gamma   90.00
#
_symmetry.space_group_name_H-M   'P 1'
#
loop_
_entity.id
_entity.type
_entity.pdbx_description
1 polymer ?
#
loop_
_entity_poly.entity_id
_entity_poly.type
_entity_poly.pdbx_seq_one_letter_code
_entity_poly.pdbx_strand_id
1 'polypeptide(L)'
;MSDSTKDRQQSPTGTGTGTGSFKSALSTLKRAATNTSNKSNLSFTPGDDSIFNIPQDPLPDNPRDLEGFLNRHLAALDQLQRTVDGRNQEIKDYCTRAAYYYNLKPRISGQFLRQLDAEIHVLRQQRNGLQPLVQMRHDEIVRIADHRKMLDEERGLECTVYEMYLGFRKLGDWEERFSI
;
A
#
# COMPACT_ATOMS: atom_id res chain seq x y z
N MET A 1 -24.90 -8.09 78.54
CA MET A 1 -23.91 -9.04 77.99
C MET A 1 -23.75 -8.72 76.50
N SER A 2 -23.02 -7.70 76.06
CA SER A 2 -21.92 -6.92 76.68
C SER A 2 -20.61 -7.70 76.81
N ASP A 3 -19.82 -7.68 75.75
CA ASP A 3 -18.35 -7.50 75.66
C ASP A 3 -18.02 -7.37 74.14
N SER A 4 -17.28 -6.41 73.57
CA SER A 4 -16.27 -5.44 74.05
C SER A 4 -15.03 -6.12 74.66
N THR A 5 -13.78 -5.82 74.29
CA THR A 5 -13.26 -4.60 73.63
C THR A 5 -11.82 -4.76 73.08
N LYS A 6 -11.40 -3.80 72.22
CA LYS A 6 -10.05 -3.18 72.06
C LYS A 6 -8.95 -3.91 71.26
N ASP A 7 -8.00 -3.19 70.64
CA ASP A 7 -7.82 -1.75 70.26
C ASP A 7 -6.98 -1.74 68.94
N ARG A 8 -7.00 -0.81 67.98
CA ARG A 8 -7.31 0.64 67.86
C ARG A 8 -6.13 1.62 68.06
N GLN A 9 -5.17 1.57 67.15
CA GLN A 9 -4.42 2.77 66.70
C GLN A 9 -4.97 3.09 65.28
N GLN A 10 -5.63 4.24 65.01
CA GLN A 10 -5.10 5.61 64.94
C GLN A 10 -3.83 5.67 64.06
N SER A 11 -3.63 6.49 63.03
CA SER A 11 -4.26 7.70 62.46
C SER A 11 -3.16 8.31 61.51
N PRO A 12 -3.36 9.39 60.71
CA PRO A 12 -4.59 9.95 60.14
C PRO A 12 -4.47 10.35 58.62
N THR A 13 -5.62 10.77 58.06
CA THR A 13 -5.86 11.81 57.01
C THR A 13 -4.79 12.22 55.96
N GLY A 14 -5.23 12.34 54.70
CA GLY A 14 -4.60 13.21 53.69
C GLY A 14 -5.31 13.21 52.32
N THR A 15 -6.31 14.06 52.11
CA THR A 15 -6.99 14.26 50.82
C THR A 15 -6.11 15.08 49.86
N GLY A 16 -6.00 14.68 48.59
CA GLY A 16 -5.25 15.46 47.59
C GLY A 16 -5.53 15.05 46.14
N THR A 17 -6.11 15.97 45.37
CA THR A 17 -6.33 15.86 43.91
C THR A 17 -5.01 15.95 43.16
N GLY A 18 -4.77 15.12 42.14
CA GLY A 18 -3.53 15.16 41.37
C GLY A 18 -3.65 14.50 39.99
N THR A 19 -3.45 15.29 38.93
CA THR A 19 -3.40 14.83 37.55
C THR A 19 -2.13 14.02 37.26
N GLY A 20 -2.20 13.16 36.24
CA GLY A 20 -1.21 12.10 36.03
C GLY A 20 0.20 12.57 35.63
N SER A 21 1.21 11.78 36.00
CA SER A 21 2.56 11.86 35.44
C SER A 21 3.29 10.52 35.62
N PHE A 22 3.15 9.60 34.65
CA PHE A 22 3.97 8.39 34.62
C PHE A 22 5.40 8.75 34.19
N LYS A 23 6.31 8.88 35.15
CA LYS A 23 7.74 9.07 34.89
C LYS A 23 8.42 7.72 34.65
N SER A 24 8.45 7.28 33.40
CA SER A 24 9.34 6.18 32.98
C SER A 24 10.71 6.74 32.60
N ALA A 25 11.75 6.28 33.29
CA ALA A 25 13.13 6.61 32.95
C ALA A 25 13.52 5.93 31.63
N LEU A 26 14.11 6.68 30.70
CA LEU A 26 14.65 6.16 29.45
C LEU A 26 16.12 6.57 29.32
N SER A 27 16.99 5.58 29.44
CA SER A 27 18.44 5.76 29.39
C SER A 27 18.94 6.05 27.98
N THR A 28 20.07 6.74 27.92
CA THR A 28 20.80 7.12 26.71
C THR A 28 21.16 5.91 25.83
N LEU A 29 20.71 5.92 24.57
CA LEU A 29 21.32 5.13 23.50
C LEU A 29 21.79 6.06 22.38
N LYS A 30 23.08 6.41 22.38
CA LYS A 30 23.72 7.04 21.22
C LYS A 30 23.81 6.02 20.10
N ARG A 31 22.97 6.14 19.06
CA ARG A 31 23.20 5.48 17.78
C ARG A 31 23.57 6.53 16.74
N ALA A 32 24.79 6.45 16.21
CA ALA A 32 25.19 7.25 15.07
C ALA A 32 24.37 6.83 13.84
N ALA A 33 23.78 7.81 13.15
CA ALA A 33 23.12 7.61 11.86
C ALA A 33 23.78 8.55 10.86
N THR A 34 24.68 8.00 10.04
CA THR A 34 25.31 8.71 8.94
C THR A 34 24.42 8.73 7.71
N ASN A 35 24.25 9.92 7.16
CA ASN A 35 23.79 10.25 5.80
C ASN A 35 22.39 9.80 5.31
N THR A 36 21.60 10.85 5.07
CA THR A 36 20.79 11.15 3.88
C THR A 36 20.18 9.99 3.08
N SER A 37 18.86 10.02 2.98
CA SER A 37 18.15 9.68 1.73
C SER A 37 16.88 10.51 1.70
N ASN A 38 16.68 11.27 0.62
CA ASN A 38 15.48 12.07 0.43
C ASN A 38 14.27 11.13 0.29
N LYS A 39 13.41 11.08 1.31
CA LYS A 39 12.02 10.67 1.09
C LYS A 39 11.32 11.78 0.33
N SER A 40 11.34 11.70 -1.00
CA SER A 40 10.37 12.41 -1.82
C SER A 40 8.98 11.88 -1.46
N ASN A 41 8.15 12.74 -0.88
CA ASN A 41 6.73 12.47 -0.78
C ASN A 41 6.17 12.46 -2.20
N LEU A 42 5.78 11.29 -2.72
CA LEU A 42 4.94 11.21 -3.92
C LEU A 42 3.56 11.77 -3.57
N SER A 43 3.39 13.08 -3.70
CA SER A 43 2.07 13.69 -3.81
C SER A 43 1.54 13.41 -5.22
N PHE A 44 0.67 12.42 -5.35
CA PHE A 44 -0.01 12.13 -6.62
C PHE A 44 -0.96 13.29 -6.97
N THR A 45 -0.56 14.12 -7.92
CA THR A 45 -1.42 15.11 -8.57
C THR A 45 -1.89 14.56 -9.92
N PRO A 46 -3.20 14.38 -10.14
CA PRO A 46 -3.71 13.94 -11.43
C PRO A 46 -3.39 14.99 -12.52
N GLY A 47 -2.69 14.58 -13.58
CA GLY A 47 -2.36 15.44 -14.72
C GLY A 47 -0.90 15.90 -14.83
N ASP A 48 0.02 15.39 -14.01
CA ASP A 48 1.47 15.56 -14.24
C ASP A 48 2.04 14.35 -15.01
N ASP A 49 2.20 14.51 -16.32
CA ASP A 49 2.80 13.50 -17.20
C ASP A 49 4.31 13.26 -16.91
N SER A 50 4.95 14.13 -16.12
CA SER A 50 6.38 14.02 -15.76
C SER A 50 6.71 12.76 -14.94
N ILE A 51 5.72 12.14 -14.29
CA ILE A 51 5.91 10.89 -13.53
C ILE A 51 6.20 9.71 -14.45
N PHE A 52 5.76 9.76 -15.71
CA PHE A 52 5.91 8.66 -16.68
C PHE A 52 7.15 8.78 -17.56
N ASN A 53 7.78 9.96 -17.61
CA ASN A 53 8.98 10.22 -18.41
C ASN A 53 10.26 10.04 -17.58
N ILE A 54 10.35 8.93 -16.84
CA ILE A 54 11.56 8.54 -16.12
C ILE A 54 12.62 8.15 -17.16
N PRO A 55 13.83 8.74 -17.14
CA PRO A 55 14.90 8.30 -18.02
C PRO A 55 15.15 6.79 -17.86
N GLN A 56 15.04 6.04 -18.95
CA GLN A 56 15.34 4.62 -18.94
C GLN A 56 16.85 4.43 -18.77
N ASP A 57 17.27 4.09 -17.55
CA ASP A 57 18.64 3.69 -17.28
C ASP A 57 19.04 2.52 -18.22
N PRO A 58 20.30 2.51 -18.72
CA PRO A 58 20.80 1.42 -19.55
C PRO A 58 20.79 0.11 -18.76
N LEU A 59 20.34 -0.97 -19.42
CA LEU A 59 20.31 -2.28 -18.80
C LEU A 59 21.72 -2.88 -18.69
N PRO A 60 22.04 -3.61 -17.59
CA PRO A 60 23.34 -4.25 -17.42
C PRO A 60 23.47 -5.54 -18.25
N ASP A 61 24.67 -5.83 -18.73
CA ASP A 61 24.95 -7.07 -19.50
C ASP A 61 25.21 -8.31 -18.62
N ASN A 62 25.11 -8.13 -17.30
CA ASN A 62 25.24 -9.19 -16.30
C ASN A 62 23.87 -9.84 -16.04
N PRO A 63 23.70 -11.14 -16.32
CA PRO A 63 22.46 -11.88 -16.06
C PRO A 63 21.89 -11.72 -14.64
N ARG A 64 22.76 -11.68 -13.62
CA ARG A 64 22.33 -11.55 -12.21
C ARG A 64 21.75 -10.18 -11.89
N ASP A 65 22.29 -9.14 -12.52
CA ASP A 65 21.83 -7.78 -12.26
C ASP A 65 20.46 -7.58 -12.93
N LEU A 66 20.27 -8.12 -14.15
CA LEU A 66 18.96 -8.17 -14.83
C LEU A 66 17.90 -8.92 -14.02
N GLU A 67 18.24 -10.07 -13.45
CA GLU A 67 17.38 -10.82 -12.54
C GLU A 67 17.02 -10.00 -11.29
N GLY A 68 17.98 -9.25 -10.74
CA GLY A 68 17.75 -8.31 -9.63
C GLY A 68 16.79 -7.17 -9.99
N PHE A 69 16.97 -6.55 -11.16
CA PHE A 69 16.04 -5.54 -11.69
C PHE A 69 14.64 -6.14 -11.86
N LEU A 70 14.52 -7.30 -12.52
CA LEU A 70 13.23 -7.91 -12.78
C LEU A 70 12.48 -8.27 -11.49
N ASN A 71 13.15 -8.88 -10.51
CA ASN A 71 12.56 -9.21 -9.21
C ASN A 71 12.01 -7.96 -8.50
N ARG A 72 12.64 -6.79 -8.67
CA ARG A 72 12.11 -5.50 -8.19
C ARG A 72 10.83 -5.08 -8.90
N HIS A 73 10.73 -5.29 -10.22
CA HIS A 73 9.50 -4.98 -10.99
C HIS A 73 8.35 -5.94 -10.66
N LEU A 74 8.64 -7.25 -10.49
CA LEU A 74 7.67 -8.25 -10.05
C LEU A 74 7.15 -7.95 -8.63
N ALA A 75 8.04 -7.65 -7.67
CA ALA A 75 7.64 -7.26 -6.32
C ALA A 75 6.80 -5.96 -6.28
N ALA A 76 7.05 -5.03 -7.22
CA ALA A 76 6.24 -3.83 -7.37
C ALA A 76 4.84 -4.13 -7.95
N LEU A 77 4.72 -5.08 -8.88
CA LEU A 77 3.41 -5.57 -9.35
C LEU A 77 2.62 -6.25 -8.24
N ASP A 78 3.25 -7.12 -7.44
CA ASP A 78 2.65 -7.73 -6.26
C ASP A 78 2.09 -6.69 -5.27
N GLN A 79 2.84 -5.60 -5.05
CA GLN A 79 2.40 -4.50 -4.19
C GLN A 79 1.23 -3.71 -4.80
N LEU A 80 1.28 -3.42 -6.10
CA LEU A 80 0.18 -2.80 -6.82
C LEU A 80 -1.07 -3.68 -6.78
N GLN A 81 -0.92 -5.00 -6.89
CA GLN A 81 -2.02 -5.97 -6.89
C GLN A 81 -2.77 -5.92 -5.57
N ARG A 82 -2.04 -5.99 -4.45
CA ARG A 82 -2.62 -5.86 -3.09
C ARG A 82 -3.30 -4.51 -2.86
N THR A 83 -2.76 -3.44 -3.46
CA THR A 83 -3.32 -2.08 -3.36
C THR A 83 -4.62 -1.95 -4.15
N VAL A 84 -4.68 -2.51 -5.36
CA VAL A 84 -5.89 -2.59 -6.19
C VAL A 84 -6.95 -3.47 -5.51
N ASP A 85 -6.57 -4.61 -4.91
CA ASP A 85 -7.48 -5.44 -4.13
C ASP A 85 -8.07 -4.71 -2.92
N GLY A 86 -7.24 -3.95 -2.19
CA GLY A 86 -7.71 -3.10 -1.08
C GLY A 86 -8.78 -2.10 -1.54
N ARG A 87 -8.53 -1.37 -2.64
CA ARG A 87 -9.52 -0.43 -3.21
C ARG A 87 -10.77 -1.15 -3.72
N ASN A 88 -10.63 -2.33 -4.34
CA ASN A 88 -11.77 -3.13 -4.78
C ASN A 88 -12.63 -3.62 -3.61
N GLN A 89 -12.03 -3.96 -2.46
CA GLN A 89 -12.80 -4.31 -1.27
C GLN A 89 -13.53 -3.09 -0.69
N GLU A 90 -12.87 -1.94 -0.57
CA GLU A 90 -13.51 -0.70 -0.13
C GLU A 90 -14.69 -0.30 -1.04
N ILE A 91 -14.53 -0.40 -2.36
CA ILE A 91 -15.62 -0.15 -3.33
C ILE A 91 -16.80 -1.10 -3.07
N LYS A 92 -16.56 -2.40 -2.86
CA LYS A 92 -17.62 -3.38 -2.54
C LYS A 92 -18.33 -3.05 -1.22
N ASP A 93 -17.59 -2.64 -0.20
CA ASP A 93 -18.14 -2.28 1.11
C ASP A 93 -19.01 -1.01 1.02
N TYR A 94 -18.56 0.01 0.29
CA TYR A 94 -19.34 1.23 0.04
C TYR A 94 -20.58 0.97 -0.84
N CYS A 95 -20.47 0.15 -1.89
CA CYS A 95 -21.62 -0.27 -2.70
C CYS A 95 -22.67 -1.03 -1.87
N THR A 96 -22.23 -1.94 -0.99
CA THR A 96 -23.11 -2.69 -0.07
C THR A 96 -23.81 -1.74 0.90
N ARG A 97 -23.06 -0.79 1.47
CA ARG A 97 -23.59 0.26 2.35
C ARG A 97 -24.59 1.17 1.64
N ALA A 98 -24.31 1.58 0.40
CA ALA A 98 -25.21 2.38 -0.42
C ALA A 98 -26.52 1.62 -0.69
N ALA A 99 -26.45 0.36 -1.12
CA ALA A 99 -27.62 -0.49 -1.36
C ALA A 99 -28.53 -0.60 -0.10
N TYR A 100 -27.94 -0.77 1.08
CA TYR A 100 -28.68 -0.75 2.34
C TYR A 100 -29.42 0.58 2.56
N TYR A 101 -28.75 1.72 2.41
CA TYR A 101 -29.39 3.03 2.61
C TYR A 101 -30.39 3.41 1.51
N TYR A 102 -30.22 2.93 0.27
CA TYR A 102 -31.21 3.08 -0.80
C TYR A 102 -32.54 2.41 -0.44
N ASN A 103 -32.50 1.23 0.19
CA ASN A 103 -33.70 0.50 0.66
C ASN A 103 -34.40 1.19 1.85
N LEU A 104 -33.77 2.17 2.49
CA LEU A 104 -34.36 2.95 3.59
C LEU A 104 -35.02 4.27 3.13
N LYS A 105 -35.12 4.54 1.81
CA LYS A 105 -35.90 5.67 1.30
C LYS A 105 -37.37 5.57 1.74
N PRO A 106 -38.04 6.69 2.10
CA PRO A 106 -37.55 8.08 2.08
C PRO A 106 -36.89 8.54 3.39
N ARG A 107 -36.63 7.66 4.37
CA ARG A 107 -36.11 8.03 5.70
C ARG A 107 -34.69 8.60 5.67
N ILE A 108 -33.93 8.29 4.63
CA ILE A 108 -32.56 8.76 4.40
C ILE A 108 -32.58 9.94 3.42
N SER A 109 -31.79 10.98 3.71
CA SER A 109 -31.72 12.17 2.86
C SER A 109 -31.10 11.85 1.49
N GLY A 110 -31.66 12.44 0.42
CA GLY A 110 -31.10 12.30 -0.92
C GLY A 110 -29.70 12.92 -1.07
N GLN A 111 -29.30 13.84 -0.19
CA GLN A 111 -27.95 14.38 -0.13
C GLN A 111 -26.93 13.34 0.35
N PHE A 112 -27.25 12.60 1.41
CA PHE A 112 -26.36 11.55 1.94
C PHE A 112 -26.13 10.41 0.94
N LEU A 113 -27.17 10.02 0.20
CA LEU A 113 -27.02 9.01 -0.86
C LEU A 113 -26.09 9.48 -1.98
N ARG A 114 -26.22 10.75 -2.42
CA ARG A 114 -25.27 11.34 -3.40
C ARG A 114 -23.84 11.46 -2.87
N GLN A 115 -23.65 11.62 -1.56
CA GLN A 115 -22.31 11.58 -0.96
C GLN A 115 -21.72 10.16 -1.05
N LEU A 116 -22.49 9.11 -0.77
CA LEU A 116 -22.04 7.73 -0.97
C LEU A 116 -21.70 7.42 -2.43
N ASP A 117 -22.51 7.87 -3.39
CA ASP A 117 -22.21 7.73 -4.82
C ASP A 117 -20.89 8.43 -5.21
N ALA A 118 -20.63 9.62 -4.64
CA ALA A 118 -19.40 10.38 -4.87
C ALA A 118 -18.16 9.67 -4.28
N GLU A 119 -18.25 9.12 -3.07
CA GLU A 119 -17.14 8.34 -2.46
C GLU A 119 -16.83 7.08 -3.30
N ILE A 120 -17.84 6.34 -3.75
CA ILE A 120 -17.68 5.19 -4.65
C ILE A 120 -16.97 5.62 -5.95
N HIS A 121 -17.36 6.76 -6.51
CA HIS A 121 -16.74 7.29 -7.72
C HIS A 121 -15.26 7.68 -7.49
N VAL A 122 -14.94 8.34 -6.38
CA VAL A 122 -13.57 8.71 -6.00
C VAL A 122 -12.70 7.47 -5.81
N LEU A 123 -13.19 6.43 -5.13
CA LEU A 123 -12.45 5.18 -4.95
C LEU A 123 -12.15 4.48 -6.28
N ARG A 124 -13.11 4.46 -7.21
CA ARG A 124 -12.91 3.94 -8.58
C ARG A 124 -11.87 4.74 -9.35
N GLN A 125 -11.86 6.07 -9.23
CA GLN A 125 -10.82 6.91 -9.85
C GLN A 125 -9.44 6.67 -9.24
N GLN A 126 -9.33 6.57 -7.91
CA GLN A 126 -8.08 6.25 -7.22
C GLN A 126 -7.52 4.89 -7.65
N ARG A 127 -8.37 3.86 -7.80
CA ARG A 127 -7.97 2.56 -8.34
C ARG A 127 -7.50 2.69 -9.78
N ASN A 128 -8.29 3.28 -10.66
CA ASN A 128 -7.98 3.34 -12.09
C ASN A 128 -6.72 4.19 -12.37
N GLY A 129 -6.40 5.17 -11.52
CA GLY A 129 -5.13 5.88 -11.54
C GLY A 129 -3.88 5.01 -11.33
N LEU A 130 -4.03 3.74 -10.91
CA LEU A 130 -2.95 2.75 -10.83
C LEU A 130 -2.71 1.99 -12.15
N GLN A 131 -3.63 2.04 -13.12
CA GLN A 131 -3.47 1.34 -14.41
C GLN A 131 -2.17 1.73 -15.15
N PRO A 132 -1.79 3.02 -15.28
CA PRO A 132 -0.54 3.39 -15.94
C PRO A 132 0.71 2.86 -15.23
N LEU A 133 0.66 2.73 -13.89
CA LEU A 133 1.76 2.17 -13.11
C LEU A 133 1.92 0.66 -13.34
N VAL A 134 0.82 -0.08 -13.45
CA VAL A 134 0.82 -1.50 -13.82
C VAL A 134 1.40 -1.68 -15.23
N GLN A 135 0.94 -0.88 -16.19
CA GLN A 135 1.42 -0.91 -17.57
C GLN A 135 2.94 -0.65 -17.65
N MET A 136 3.42 0.45 -17.06
CA MET A 136 4.85 0.76 -16.96
C MET A 136 5.68 -0.39 -16.36
N ARG A 137 5.15 -1.11 -15.35
CA ARG A 137 5.87 -2.25 -14.77
C ARG A 137 5.89 -3.47 -15.69
N HIS A 138 4.84 -3.73 -16.46
CA HIS A 138 4.86 -4.77 -17.49
C HIS A 138 5.83 -4.43 -18.64
N ASP A 139 5.90 -3.17 -19.06
CA ASP A 139 6.76 -2.76 -20.17
C ASP A 139 8.25 -2.84 -19.79
N GLU A 140 8.61 -2.49 -18.55
CA GLU A 140 9.97 -2.72 -18.03
C GLU A 140 10.31 -4.21 -17.90
N ILE A 141 9.35 -5.07 -17.52
CA ILE A 141 9.54 -6.53 -17.50
C ILE A 141 9.83 -7.07 -18.91
N VAL A 142 9.11 -6.60 -19.92
CA VAL A 142 9.36 -6.95 -21.32
C VAL A 142 10.74 -6.45 -21.76
N ARG A 143 11.09 -5.18 -21.48
CA ARG A 143 12.41 -4.60 -21.79
C ARG A 143 13.58 -5.42 -21.22
N ILE A 144 13.46 -5.85 -19.95
CA ILE A 144 14.47 -6.68 -19.28
C ILE A 144 14.51 -8.09 -19.87
N ALA A 145 13.36 -8.70 -20.18
CA ALA A 145 13.29 -10.02 -20.78
C ALA A 145 13.90 -10.06 -22.20
N ASP A 146 13.65 -9.03 -23.01
CA ASP A 146 14.21 -8.90 -24.36
C ASP A 146 15.73 -8.72 -24.33
N HIS A 147 16.26 -7.85 -23.44
CA HIS A 147 17.71 -7.69 -23.26
C HIS A 147 18.37 -8.98 -22.77
N ARG A 148 17.74 -9.68 -21.82
CA ARG A 148 18.24 -10.96 -21.30
C ARG A 148 18.27 -12.04 -22.39
N LYS A 149 17.26 -12.08 -23.27
CA LYS A 149 17.20 -12.95 -24.46
C LYS A 149 18.35 -12.66 -25.42
N MET A 150 18.59 -11.40 -25.78
CA MET A 150 19.71 -11.02 -26.65
C MET A 150 21.05 -11.51 -26.10
N LEU A 151 21.30 -11.33 -24.79
CA LEU A 151 22.53 -11.80 -24.14
C LEU A 151 22.68 -13.33 -24.10
N ASP A 152 21.58 -14.08 -24.10
CA ASP A 152 21.63 -15.54 -24.18
C ASP A 152 21.87 -16.00 -25.63
N GLU A 153 21.24 -15.36 -26.62
CA GLU A 153 21.48 -15.59 -28.05
C GLU A 153 22.94 -15.31 -28.45
N GLU A 154 23.52 -14.20 -27.99
CA GLU A 154 24.95 -13.85 -28.18
C GLU A 154 25.91 -14.89 -27.59
N ARG A 155 25.46 -15.65 -26.59
CA ARG A 155 26.25 -16.69 -25.91
C ARG A 155 25.95 -18.10 -26.43
N GLY A 156 25.07 -18.24 -27.43
CA GLY A 156 24.63 -19.53 -27.96
C GLY A 156 23.84 -20.37 -26.96
N LEU A 157 23.17 -19.73 -26.00
CA LEU A 157 22.35 -20.38 -24.98
C LEU A 157 20.87 -20.42 -25.41
N GLU A 158 20.14 -21.43 -24.91
CA GLU A 158 18.70 -21.54 -25.13
C GLU A 158 17.93 -20.49 -24.29
N CYS A 159 17.10 -19.68 -24.95
CA CYS A 159 16.35 -18.61 -24.30
C CYS A 159 15.09 -19.14 -23.59
N THR A 160 15.19 -19.36 -22.28
CA THR A 160 14.06 -19.73 -21.39
C THR A 160 13.39 -18.52 -20.71
N VAL A 161 13.92 -17.32 -20.95
CA VAL A 161 13.55 -16.05 -20.29
C VAL A 161 12.05 -15.75 -20.38
N TYR A 162 11.44 -16.05 -21.53
CA TYR A 162 10.04 -15.75 -21.80
C TYR A 162 9.10 -16.62 -20.95
N GLU A 163 9.42 -17.90 -20.78
CA GLU A 163 8.66 -18.82 -19.92
C GLU A 163 8.80 -18.42 -18.45
N MET A 164 10.02 -18.09 -18.03
CA MET A 164 10.35 -17.73 -16.67
C MET A 164 9.74 -16.39 -16.23
N TYR A 165 9.59 -15.41 -17.12
CA TYR A 165 9.22 -14.04 -16.75
C TYR A 165 7.91 -13.52 -17.37
N LEU A 166 7.60 -13.82 -18.63
CA LEU A 166 6.37 -13.33 -19.26
C LEU A 166 5.13 -14.14 -18.87
N GLY A 167 5.30 -15.37 -18.36
CA GLY A 167 4.22 -16.12 -17.70
C GLY A 167 3.57 -15.38 -16.52
N PHE A 168 4.28 -14.41 -15.93
CA PHE A 168 3.78 -13.57 -14.83
C PHE A 168 3.04 -12.30 -15.29
N ARG A 169 3.01 -12.00 -16.60
CA ARG A 169 2.43 -10.76 -17.14
C ARG A 169 0.89 -10.67 -16.99
N LYS A 170 0.22 -11.81 -16.83
CA LYS A 170 -1.21 -12.00 -16.46
C LYS A 170 -2.16 -10.81 -16.75
N LEU A 171 -2.23 -10.36 -18.00
CA LEU A 171 -2.93 -9.12 -18.35
C LEU A 171 -4.44 -9.21 -18.06
N GLY A 172 -5.06 -10.37 -18.31
CA GLY A 172 -6.47 -10.62 -18.02
C GLY A 172 -6.83 -10.48 -16.53
N ASP A 173 -5.99 -10.98 -15.61
CA ASP A 173 -6.18 -10.80 -14.17
C ASP A 173 -6.25 -9.31 -13.81
N TRP A 174 -5.42 -8.46 -14.43
CA TRP A 174 -5.43 -7.02 -14.22
C TRP A 174 -6.65 -6.33 -14.83
N GLU A 175 -7.06 -6.71 -16.04
CA GLU A 175 -8.29 -6.20 -16.66
C GLU A 175 -9.52 -6.49 -15.79
N GLU A 176 -9.66 -7.71 -15.26
CA GLU A 176 -10.71 -8.08 -14.31
C GLU A 176 -10.65 -7.19 -13.06
N ARG A 177 -9.47 -7.02 -12.46
CA ARG A 177 -9.26 -6.21 -11.26
C ARG A 177 -9.63 -4.73 -11.42
N PHE A 178 -9.52 -4.18 -12.63
CA PHE A 178 -9.93 -2.80 -12.90
C PHE A 178 -11.40 -2.65 -13.35
N SER A 179 -12.11 -3.75 -13.61
CA SER A 179 -13.52 -3.76 -14.06
C SER A 179 -14.58 -3.61 -12.95
N ILE A 180 -14.18 -3.79 -11.68
CA ILE A 180 -15.06 -3.80 -10.47
C ILE A 180 -15.72 -2.45 -10.17
#